data_AF-A0A8X6KCP6-F1
#
_entry.id   AF-A0A8X6KCP6-F1
#
_cell.length_a   1.000
_cell.length_b   1.000
_cell.length_c   1.000
_cell.angle_alpha   90.00
_cell.angle_beta   90.00
_cell.angle_gamma   90.00
#
_symmetry.space_group_name_H-M   'P 1'
#
loop_
_entity.id
_entity.type
_entity.pdbx_description
1 polymer ?
#
loop_
_entity_poly.entity_id
_entity_poly.type
_entity_poly.pdbx_seq_one_letter_code
_entity_poly.pdbx_strand_id
1 'polypeptide(L)'
;MFLIENRCSDTTDIDELNSRDLRKRMKFRIKLLSNLRQRFRKEYLGELIQKQNDNRVREPRVGEMVLIGDDNKKRLSWPIAKIIELIPGRDGKFAQFGLKLNMEQ
;
A
#
# COMPACT_ATOMS: atom_id res chain seq x y z
N MET A 1 3.63 -4.09 4.86
CA MET A 1 2.99 -4.65 6.08
C MET A 1 2.64 -3.48 6.99
N PHE A 2 1.36 -3.18 7.19
CA PHE A 2 0.93 -2.08 8.04
C PHE A 2 0.65 -2.65 9.43
N LEU A 3 1.33 -2.14 10.46
CA LEU A 3 1.09 -2.58 11.85
C LEU A 3 -0.29 -2.08 12.29
N ILE A 4 -1.29 -2.96 12.22
CA ILE A 4 -2.64 -2.72 12.71
C ILE A 4 -2.62 -2.74 14.25
N GLU A 5 -3.35 -1.82 14.87
CA GLU A 5 -3.46 -1.71 16.33
C GLU A 5 -4.38 -2.80 16.90
N ASN A 6 -3.87 -3.57 17.86
CA ASN A 6 -4.73 -4.36 18.74
C ASN A 6 -5.45 -3.42 19.71
N ARG A 7 -6.78 -3.34 19.62
CA ARG A 7 -7.60 -2.62 20.60
C ARG A 7 -7.66 -3.43 21.91
N CYS A 8 -7.58 -2.71 23.02
CA CYS A 8 -7.27 -3.21 24.36
C CYS A 8 -8.35 -4.16 24.93
N SER A 9 -7.92 -5.13 25.75
CA SER A 9 -8.78 -6.01 26.56
C SER A 9 -8.98 -5.44 27.97
N ASP A 10 -10.21 -5.51 28.51
CA ASP A 10 -10.61 -4.97 29.83
C ASP A 10 -10.15 -5.85 31.00
N THR A 11 -9.37 -5.29 31.94
CA THR A 11 -8.98 -5.91 33.23
C THR A 11 -8.92 -4.86 34.35
N THR A 12 -10.08 -4.36 34.77
CA THR A 12 -10.27 -3.18 35.64
C THR A 12 -9.72 -3.26 37.07
N ASP A 13 -9.46 -4.46 37.57
CA ASP A 13 -9.27 -4.78 38.99
C ASP A 13 -7.79 -5.03 39.35
N ILE A 14 -6.94 -5.32 38.36
CA ILE A 14 -5.47 -5.33 38.47
C ILE A 14 -4.89 -3.91 38.26
N ASP A 15 -5.71 -3.01 37.72
CA ASP A 15 -5.31 -1.71 37.18
C ASP A 15 -5.06 -0.62 38.22
N GLU A 16 -5.48 -0.75 39.50
CA GLU A 16 -5.33 0.31 40.52
C GLU A 16 -3.97 0.32 41.24
N LEU A 17 -3.50 -0.85 41.73
CA LEU A 17 -2.22 -1.01 42.44
C LEU A 17 -1.01 -1.02 41.49
N ASN A 18 -1.18 -1.60 40.31
CA ASN A 18 -0.18 -1.66 39.25
C ASN A 18 -0.15 -0.36 38.41
N SER A 19 -1.14 0.52 38.61
CA SER A 19 -1.50 1.62 37.71
C SER A 19 -0.35 2.53 37.28
N ARG A 20 0.60 2.84 38.17
CA ARG A 20 1.64 3.84 37.92
C ARG A 20 2.80 3.25 37.12
N ASP A 21 3.21 2.03 37.44
CA ASP A 21 4.27 1.32 36.72
C ASP A 21 3.75 0.66 35.45
N LEU A 22 2.50 0.18 35.43
CA LEU A 22 1.79 -0.23 34.21
C LEU A 22 1.64 0.97 33.25
N ARG A 23 1.25 2.16 33.75
CA ARG A 23 1.22 3.39 32.91
C ARG A 23 2.59 3.77 32.37
N LYS A 24 3.66 3.68 33.17
CA LYS A 24 5.04 3.92 32.68
C LYS A 24 5.41 2.93 31.57
N ARG A 25 5.14 1.63 31.78
CA ARG A 25 5.45 0.58 30.81
C ARG A 25 4.62 0.70 29.54
N MET A 26 3.34 1.08 29.66
CA MET A 26 2.46 1.35 28.53
C MET A 26 2.92 2.58 27.74
N LYS A 27 3.25 3.69 28.41
CA LYS A 27 3.83 4.88 27.77
C LYS A 27 5.14 4.54 27.04
N PHE A 28 5.98 3.71 27.64
CA PHE A 28 7.22 3.24 27.01
C PHE A 28 6.94 2.41 25.75
N ARG A 29 5.97 1.49 25.78
CA ARG A 29 5.54 0.71 24.61
C ARG A 29 4.97 1.59 23.50
N ILE A 30 4.11 2.55 23.83
CA ILE A 30 3.57 3.52 22.87
C ILE A 30 4.70 4.33 22.24
N LYS A 31 5.66 4.79 23.04
CA LYS A 31 6.85 5.52 22.55
C LYS A 31 7.68 4.65 21.61
N LEU A 32 7.93 3.38 21.97
CA LEU A 32 8.66 2.43 21.11
C LEU A 32 7.94 2.19 19.79
N LEU A 33 6.62 1.96 19.82
CA LEU A 33 5.82 1.76 18.61
C LEU A 33 5.81 3.02 17.73
N SER A 34 5.69 4.20 18.34
CA SER A 34 5.78 5.46 17.61
C SER A 34 7.15 5.64 16.93
N ASN A 35 8.23 5.39 17.67
CA ASN A 35 9.59 5.46 17.13
C ASN A 35 9.81 4.45 16.00
N LEU A 36 9.31 3.22 16.16
CA LEU A 36 9.38 2.18 15.13
C LEU A 36 8.60 2.60 13.88
N ARG A 37 7.38 3.11 14.04
CA ARG A 37 6.57 3.64 12.92
C ARG A 37 7.28 4.79 12.20
N GLN A 38 7.91 5.69 12.94
CA GLN A 38 8.65 6.82 12.35
C GLN A 38 9.87 6.35 11.56
N ARG A 39 10.69 5.45 12.11
CA ARG A 39 11.84 4.87 11.42
C ARG A 39 11.41 4.09 10.20
N PHE A 40 10.41 3.22 10.36
CA PHE A 40 9.87 2.44 9.25
C PHE A 40 9.38 3.36 8.12
N ARG A 41 8.61 4.41 8.42
CA ARG A 41 8.19 5.38 7.39
C ARG A 41 9.39 6.05 6.72
N LYS A 42 10.38 6.52 7.49
CA LYS A 42 11.53 7.24 6.95
C LYS A 42 12.41 6.36 6.05
N GLU A 43 12.71 5.14 6.50
CA GLU A 43 13.60 4.21 5.79
C GLU A 43 12.87 3.54 4.62
N TYR A 44 11.67 3.00 4.86
CA TYR A 44 10.91 2.26 3.86
C TYR A 44 10.37 3.15 2.73
N LEU A 45 9.93 4.39 3.02
CA LEU A 45 9.53 5.31 1.94
C LEU A 45 10.74 5.77 1.12
N GLY A 46 11.91 5.97 1.75
CA GLY A 46 13.14 6.33 1.04
C GLY A 46 13.55 5.28 0.01
N GLU A 47 13.52 4.01 0.40
CA GLU A 47 13.78 2.88 -0.51
C GLU A 47 12.72 2.76 -1.61
N LEU A 48 11.44 2.98 -1.29
CA LEU A 48 10.35 2.90 -2.27
C LEU A 48 10.44 4.00 -3.34
N ILE A 49 10.82 5.22 -2.95
CA ILE A 49 11.02 6.36 -3.86
C ILE A 49 12.22 6.11 -4.79
N GLN A 50 13.33 5.59 -4.26
CA GLN A 50 14.50 5.25 -5.10
C GLN A 50 14.17 4.19 -6.17
N LYS A 51 13.30 3.23 -5.86
CA LYS A 51 12.89 2.18 -6.79
C LYS A 51 12.01 2.65 -7.95
N GLN A 52 11.36 3.81 -7.82
CA GLN A 52 10.45 4.34 -8.85
C GLN A 52 11.19 4.92 -10.06
N ASN A 53 12.47 5.28 -9.92
CA ASN A 53 13.25 5.93 -10.98
C ASN A 53 13.82 4.99 -12.05
N ASP A 54 13.54 3.69 -12.00
CA ASP A 54 13.85 2.81 -13.14
C ASP A 54 12.80 3.04 -14.24
N ASN A 55 12.95 4.14 -14.98
CA ASN A 55 12.14 4.54 -16.14
C ASN A 55 12.30 3.58 -17.34
N ARG A 56 12.55 2.30 -17.09
CA ARG A 56 12.49 1.26 -18.12
C ARG A 56 11.03 0.99 -18.39
N VAL A 57 10.44 1.83 -19.25
CA VAL A 57 9.11 1.61 -19.80
C VAL A 57 9.20 0.38 -20.69
N ARG A 58 8.95 -0.78 -20.07
CA ARG A 58 8.81 -2.04 -20.79
C ARG A 58 7.54 -1.98 -21.63
N GLU A 59 7.63 -2.44 -22.87
CA GLU A 59 6.45 -2.49 -23.74
C GLU A 59 5.40 -3.47 -23.19
N PRO A 60 4.12 -3.06 -23.15
CA PRO A 60 3.01 -3.89 -22.71
C PRO A 60 2.76 -5.03 -23.69
N ARG A 61 2.36 -6.20 -23.20
CA ARG A 61 2.05 -7.37 -24.03
C ARG A 61 0.61 -7.81 -23.87
N VAL A 62 0.04 -8.37 -24.96
CA VAL A 62 -1.26 -9.04 -24.91
C VAL A 62 -1.20 -10.18 -23.89
N GLY A 63 -2.25 -10.27 -23.08
CA GLY A 63 -2.38 -11.26 -22.02
C GLY A 63 -1.87 -10.81 -20.65
N GLU A 64 -1.19 -9.66 -20.56
CA GLU A 64 -0.70 -9.13 -19.29
C GLU A 64 -1.83 -8.51 -18.45
N MET A 65 -1.70 -8.66 -17.13
CA MET A 65 -2.59 -8.07 -16.15
C MET A 65 -2.09 -6.67 -15.79
N VAL A 66 -2.97 -5.69 -15.87
CA VAL A 66 -2.67 -4.28 -15.62
C VAL A 66 -3.69 -3.66 -14.66
N LEU A 67 -3.26 -2.63 -13.94
CA LEU A 67 -4.13 -1.79 -13.14
C LEU A 67 -4.50 -0.55 -13.96
N ILE A 68 -5.78 -0.24 -14.03
CA ILE A 68 -6.26 0.96 -14.74
C ILE A 68 -6.27 2.13 -13.76
N GLY A 69 -5.36 3.08 -13.99
CA GLY A 69 -5.28 4.31 -13.23
C GLY A 69 -6.48 5.23 -13.50
N ASP A 70 -7.13 5.68 -12.43
CA ASP A 70 -8.13 6.75 -12.47
C ASP A 70 -7.75 7.76 -11.39
N ASP A 71 -7.41 8.98 -11.79
CA ASP A 71 -6.95 10.05 -10.89
C ASP A 71 -8.03 10.48 -9.90
N ASN A 72 -9.31 10.21 -10.21
CA ASN A 72 -10.42 10.52 -9.33
C ASN A 72 -10.67 9.44 -8.27
N LYS A 73 -10.04 8.27 -8.40
CA LYS A 73 -10.23 7.12 -7.51
C LYS A 73 -8.97 6.84 -6.73
N LYS A 74 -9.14 6.34 -5.51
CA LYS A 74 -8.01 5.82 -4.73
C LYS A 74 -7.35 4.69 -5.51
N ARG A 75 -6.01 4.61 -5.45
CA ARG A 75 -5.24 3.54 -6.11
C ARG A 75 -5.68 2.12 -5.70
N LEU A 76 -6.20 1.95 -4.49
CA LEU A 76 -6.75 0.68 -4.00
C LEU A 76 -8.06 0.26 -4.70
N SER A 77 -8.77 1.23 -5.28
CA SER A 77 -10.00 1.00 -6.05
C SER A 77 -9.76 0.98 -7.56
N TRP A 78 -8.51 0.96 -8.00
CA TRP A 78 -8.19 0.83 -9.41
C TRP A 78 -8.54 -0.58 -9.89
N PRO A 79 -9.36 -0.71 -10.95
CA PRO A 79 -9.76 -2.02 -11.42
C PRO A 79 -8.57 -2.72 -12.08
N ILE A 80 -8.55 -4.05 -11.92
CA ILE A 80 -7.59 -4.93 -12.58
C ILE A 80 -8.19 -5.39 -13.90
N ALA A 81 -7.40 -5.32 -14.97
CA ALA A 81 -7.81 -5.76 -16.30
C ALA A 81 -6.72 -6.58 -16.99
N LYS A 82 -7.14 -7.42 -17.93
CA LYS A 82 -6.24 -8.13 -18.84
C LYS A 82 -6.18 -7.42 -20.19
N ILE A 83 -4.98 -7.19 -20.72
CA ILE A 83 -4.80 -6.70 -22.08
C ILE A 83 -5.23 -7.80 -23.05
N ILE A 84 -6.21 -7.52 -23.89
CA ILE A 84 -6.68 -8.42 -24.95
C ILE A 84 -6.15 -8.02 -26.32
N GLU A 85 -5.87 -6.73 -26.52
CA GLU A 85 -5.43 -6.19 -27.81
C GLU A 85 -4.58 -4.94 -27.62
N LEU A 86 -3.60 -4.75 -28.51
CA LEU A 86 -2.72 -3.59 -28.59
C LEU A 86 -3.03 -2.85 -29.89
N ILE A 87 -3.49 -1.60 -29.81
CA ILE A 87 -3.85 -0.79 -30.97
C ILE A 87 -2.75 0.27 -31.19
N PRO A 88 -1.95 0.15 -32.27
CA PRO A 88 -0.91 1.12 -32.57
C PRO A 88 -1.52 2.45 -33.01
N GLY A 89 -0.95 3.55 -32.50
CA GLY A 89 -1.28 4.89 -32.94
C GLY A 89 -0.57 5.26 -34.25
N ARG A 90 -0.83 6.48 -34.73
CA ARG A 90 -0.25 7.01 -35.98
C ARG A 90 1.28 7.05 -35.97
N ASP A 91 1.88 7.18 -34.79
CA ASP A 91 3.33 7.27 -34.59
C ASP A 91 4.00 5.89 -34.34
N GLY A 92 3.26 4.78 -34.57
CA GLY A 92 3.74 3.41 -34.35
C GLY A 92 3.84 3.01 -32.86
N LYS A 93 3.65 3.94 -31.93
CA LYS A 93 3.53 3.66 -30.49
C LYS A 93 2.11 3.24 -30.14
N PHE A 94 1.97 2.29 -29.21
CA PHE A 94 0.65 1.88 -28.71
C PHE A 94 -0.03 3.06 -28.01
N ALA A 95 -1.18 3.48 -28.54
CA ALA A 95 -1.95 4.60 -28.01
C ALA A 95 -3.24 4.14 -27.33
N GLN A 96 -3.79 2.99 -27.74
CA GLN A 96 -5.02 2.42 -27.19
C GLN A 96 -4.83 0.93 -26.89
N PHE A 97 -5.57 0.46 -25.88
CA PHE A 97 -5.53 -0.91 -25.39
C PHE A 97 -6.94 -1.47 -25.32
N GLY A 98 -7.17 -2.63 -25.91
CA GLY A 98 -8.36 -3.43 -25.62
C GLY A 98 -8.16 -4.08 -24.25
N LEU A 99 -9.08 -3.83 -23.31
CA LEU A 99 -8.99 -4.35 -21.95
C LEU A 99 -10.23 -5.17 -21.61
N LYS A 100 -10.01 -6.31 -20.95
CA LYS A 100 -11.07 -7.10 -20.32
C LYS A 100 -10.97 -6.93 -18.81
N LEU A 101 -11.99 -6.32 -18.22
CA LEU A 101 -12.09 -6.20 -16.76
C LEU A 101 -12.31 -7.58 -16.15
N ASN A 102 -11.55 -7.90 -15.11
CA ASN A 102 -11.92 -9.01 -14.25
C ASN A 102 -12.97 -8.46 -13.29
N MET A 103 -14.23 -8.78 -13.55
CA MET A 103 -15.24 -8.71 -12.50
C MET A 103 -14.97 -9.90 -11.58
N GLU A 104 -14.52 -9.62 -10.35
CA GLU A 104 -14.55 -10.62 -9.28
C GLU A 104 -16.01 -11.04 -9.07
N GLN A 105 -16.24 -12.35 -9.15
CA GLN A 105 -17.48 -13.02 -8.73
C GLN A 105 -17.46 -13.25 -7.22
#